data_AF-I5B1Q3-F1
#
_entry.id   AF-I5B1Q3-F1
#
_cell.length_a   1.000
_cell.length_b   1.000
_cell.length_c   1.000
_cell.angle_alpha   90.00
_cell.angle_beta   90.00
_cell.angle_gamma   90.00
#
_symmetry.space_group_name_H-M   'P 1'
#
loop_
_entity.id
_entity.type
_entity.pdbx_description
1 polymer ?
#
loop_
_entity_poly.entity_id
_entity_poly.type
_entity_poly.pdbx_seq_one_letter_code
_entity_poly.pdbx_strand_id
1 'polypeptide(L)'
;MASPGLRKDLFGWGRVPVEMGINELRTGIVCLNDISTRHKPRTEDKYPQMIEDIHEIVVPQSHADPHLRTTLAYTKMTAAAVRDALLKKGWPEEQVSAVRTLSEILLRQGYRLRSVAKTKVQKKTNGQTRFSKMSMR
;
A
#
# COMPACT_ATOMS: atom_id res chain seq x y z
N MET A 1 -49.06 -9.19 4.45
CA MET A 1 -48.02 -8.14 4.62
C MET A 1 -47.48 -8.23 6.04
N ALA A 2 -46.20 -8.55 6.22
CA ALA A 2 -45.61 -8.64 7.57
C ALA A 2 -45.45 -7.24 8.18
N SER A 3 -45.92 -7.06 9.41
CA SER A 3 -45.84 -5.78 10.12
C SER A 3 -44.38 -5.37 10.39
N PRO A 4 -44.02 -4.06 10.31
CA PRO A 4 -42.64 -3.58 10.47
C PRO A 4 -41.96 -3.96 11.79
N GLY A 5 -42.74 -4.20 12.86
CA GLY A 5 -42.23 -4.63 14.16
C GLY A 5 -41.66 -6.04 14.16
N LEU A 6 -42.31 -6.98 13.47
CA LEU A 6 -41.95 -8.41 13.47
C LEU A 6 -40.56 -8.66 12.86
N ARG A 7 -40.12 -7.79 11.94
CA ARG A 7 -38.86 -7.94 11.19
C ARG A 7 -37.64 -7.52 12.03
N LYS A 8 -37.81 -6.65 13.03
CA LYS A 8 -36.75 -6.27 13.98
C LYS A 8 -36.36 -7.44 14.88
N ASP A 9 -37.36 -8.13 15.41
CA ASP A 9 -37.15 -9.20 16.39
C ASP A 9 -36.61 -10.48 15.74
N LEU A 10 -36.95 -10.73 14.47
CA LEU A 10 -36.49 -11.90 13.71
C LEU A 10 -35.14 -11.70 13.00
N PHE A 11 -34.87 -10.50 12.47
CA PHE A 11 -33.70 -10.27 11.59
C PHE A 11 -32.75 -9.19 12.11
N GLY A 12 -33.09 -8.46 13.18
CA GLY A 12 -32.27 -7.37 13.72
C GLY A 12 -32.19 -6.13 12.81
N TRP A 13 -33.08 -6.00 11.84
CA TRP A 13 -33.02 -4.90 10.86
C TRP A 13 -33.57 -3.59 11.43
N GLY A 14 -32.87 -2.48 11.15
CA GLY A 14 -33.37 -1.14 11.48
C GLY A 14 -34.68 -0.80 10.75
N ARG A 15 -35.49 0.09 11.33
CA ARG A 15 -36.78 0.50 10.74
C ARG A 15 -36.63 1.15 9.35
N VAL A 16 -35.63 2.02 9.21
CA VAL A 16 -35.37 2.80 7.99
C VAL A 16 -35.09 1.93 6.75
N PRO A 17 -34.15 0.95 6.77
CA PRO A 17 -33.92 0.09 5.61
C PRO A 17 -35.13 -0.80 5.28
N VAL A 18 -35.92 -1.18 6.28
CA VAL A 18 -37.15 -1.98 6.07
C VAL A 18 -38.22 -1.16 5.33
N GLU A 19 -38.48 0.08 5.76
CA GLU A 19 -39.44 0.97 5.11
C GLU A 19 -38.99 1.34 3.69
N MET A 20 -37.69 1.61 3.50
CA MET A 20 -37.11 1.87 2.19
C MET A 20 -37.34 0.70 1.24
N GLY A 21 -36.97 -0.53 1.64
CA GLY A 21 -37.15 -1.71 0.78
C GLY A 21 -38.63 -2.04 0.49
N ILE A 22 -39.55 -1.75 1.42
CA ILE A 22 -41.00 -1.88 1.15
C ILE A 22 -41.46 -0.86 0.11
N ASN A 23 -40.96 0.37 0.17
CA ASN A 23 -41.33 1.42 -0.78
C ASN A 23 -40.74 1.14 -2.17
N GLU A 24 -39.49 0.69 -2.26
CA GLU A 24 -38.85 0.26 -3.52
C GLU A 24 -39.66 -0.87 -4.19
N LEU A 25 -40.08 -1.87 -3.41
CA LEU A 25 -40.92 -2.97 -3.91
C LEU A 25 -42.30 -2.48 -4.36
N ARG A 26 -42.88 -1.47 -3.69
CA ARG A 26 -44.18 -0.90 -4.04
C ARG A 26 -44.14 -0.05 -5.31
N THR A 27 -43.07 0.74 -5.50
CA THR A 27 -42.97 1.71 -6.61
C THR A 27 -42.22 1.16 -7.82
N GLY A 28 -41.50 0.04 -7.66
CA GLY A 28 -40.63 -0.52 -8.69
C GLY A 28 -39.36 0.32 -8.93
N ILE A 29 -39.07 1.30 -8.08
CA ILE A 29 -37.90 2.18 -8.17
C ILE A 29 -36.84 1.67 -7.19
N VAL A 30 -35.61 1.50 -7.65
CA VAL A 30 -34.47 1.14 -6.80
C VAL A 30 -33.81 2.41 -6.27
N CYS A 31 -33.74 2.59 -4.95
CA CYS A 31 -33.03 3.72 -4.35
C CYS A 31 -31.54 3.43 -4.35
N LEU A 32 -30.78 4.09 -5.23
CA LEU A 32 -29.33 4.01 -5.23
C LEU A 32 -28.76 4.86 -4.09
N ASN A 33 -28.20 4.19 -3.08
CA ASN A 33 -27.44 4.86 -2.05
C ASN A 33 -26.03 5.15 -2.58
N ASP A 34 -25.81 6.37 -3.06
CA ASP A 34 -24.47 6.81 -3.45
C ASP A 34 -23.58 7.01 -2.22
N ILE A 35 -22.85 5.95 -1.88
CA ILE A 35 -21.86 5.98 -0.80
C ILE A 35 -20.56 6.66 -1.24
N SER A 36 -20.31 6.78 -2.55
CA SER A 36 -19.03 7.23 -3.10
C SER A 36 -18.64 8.64 -2.65
N THR A 37 -19.67 9.50 -2.49
CA THR A 37 -19.53 10.90 -2.10
C THR A 37 -19.30 11.11 -0.60
N ARG A 38 -19.54 10.09 0.23
CA ARG A 38 -19.41 10.21 1.71
C ARG A 38 -17.99 9.95 2.21
N HIS A 39 -17.10 9.45 1.35
CA HIS A 39 -15.74 9.14 1.74
C HIS A 39 -14.90 10.42 1.84
N LYS A 40 -14.06 10.53 2.86
CA LYS A 40 -12.99 11.53 2.84
C LYS A 40 -11.97 11.11 1.77
N PRO A 41 -11.67 11.96 0.78
CA PRO A 41 -10.69 11.62 -0.25
C PRO A 41 -9.32 11.41 0.39
N ARG A 42 -8.54 10.50 -0.20
CA ARG A 42 -7.23 10.13 0.33
C ARG A 42 -6.26 11.29 0.16
N THR A 43 -5.19 11.31 0.95
CA THR A 43 -4.17 12.36 0.84
C THR A 43 -3.57 12.41 -0.57
N GLU A 44 -3.31 11.25 -1.16
CA GLU A 44 -2.81 11.11 -2.54
C GLU A 44 -3.75 11.72 -3.60
N ASP A 45 -5.08 11.65 -3.38
CA ASP A 45 -6.07 12.25 -4.29
C ASP A 45 -6.15 13.77 -4.12
N LYS A 46 -5.90 14.27 -2.89
CA LYS A 46 -5.93 15.71 -2.59
C LYS A 46 -4.71 16.45 -3.10
N TYR A 47 -3.55 15.81 -3.03
CA TYR A 47 -2.26 16.42 -3.32
C TYR A 47 -1.47 15.55 -4.30
N PRO A 48 -1.84 15.53 -5.60
CA PRO A 48 -1.14 14.73 -6.59
C PRO A 48 0.34 15.12 -6.72
N GLN A 49 0.68 16.39 -6.53
CA GLN A 49 2.07 16.89 -6.52
C GLN A 49 2.91 16.26 -5.40
N MET A 50 2.30 15.94 -4.24
CA MET A 50 3.01 15.25 -3.17
C MET A 50 3.43 13.85 -3.61
N ILE A 51 2.64 13.19 -4.47
CA ILE A 51 2.95 11.86 -4.98
C ILE A 51 4.11 11.91 -5.97
N GLU A 52 4.12 12.89 -6.87
CA GLU A 52 5.25 13.16 -7.77
C GLU A 52 6.54 13.38 -6.96
N ASP A 53 6.48 14.19 -5.91
CA ASP A 53 7.60 14.44 -5.01
C ASP A 53 8.08 13.17 -4.29
N ILE A 54 7.14 12.34 -3.81
CA ILE A 54 7.45 11.04 -3.20
C ILE A 54 8.16 10.15 -4.23
N HIS A 55 7.70 10.11 -5.48
CA HIS A 55 8.36 9.33 -6.53
C HIS A 55 9.79 9.82 -6.77
N GLU A 56 10.02 11.13 -6.90
CA GLU A 56 11.36 11.69 -7.08
C GLU A 56 12.31 11.33 -5.93
N ILE A 57 11.82 11.33 -4.69
CA ILE A 57 12.61 10.99 -3.50
C ILE A 57 12.91 9.49 -3.45
N VAL A 58 11.92 8.64 -3.74
CA VAL A 58 11.95 7.20 -3.46
C VAL A 58 12.54 6.41 -4.62
N VAL A 59 12.28 6.80 -5.87
CA VAL A 59 12.73 6.08 -7.07
C VAL A 59 14.24 5.83 -7.08
N PRO A 60 15.12 6.80 -6.77
CA PRO A 60 16.57 6.58 -6.77
C PRO A 60 17.06 5.52 -5.77
N GLN A 61 16.29 5.26 -4.71
CA GLN A 61 16.59 4.25 -3.70
C GLN A 61 15.76 2.97 -3.85
N SER A 62 14.96 2.89 -4.91
CA SER A 62 14.10 1.76 -5.21
C SER A 62 14.80 0.74 -6.11
N HIS A 63 14.53 -0.54 -5.89
CA HIS A 63 15.04 -1.65 -6.67
C HIS A 63 13.89 -2.58 -7.01
N ALA A 64 13.90 -3.15 -8.22
CA ALA A 64 12.93 -4.17 -8.59
C ALA A 64 13.03 -5.41 -7.68
N ASP A 65 11.96 -6.20 -7.60
CA ASP A 65 12.00 -7.50 -6.94
C ASP A 65 13.11 -8.38 -7.55
N PRO A 66 14.06 -8.91 -6.76
CA PRO A 66 15.16 -9.72 -7.30
C PRO A 66 14.71 -10.96 -8.08
N HIS A 67 13.53 -11.50 -7.74
CA HIS A 67 12.96 -12.66 -8.43
C HIS A 67 11.96 -12.27 -9.52
N LEU A 68 11.71 -10.96 -9.71
CA LEU A 68 10.72 -10.41 -10.63
C LEU A 68 9.33 -11.06 -10.48
N ARG A 69 8.98 -11.52 -9.27
CA ARG A 69 7.69 -12.19 -9.01
C ARG A 69 6.57 -11.20 -8.75
N THR A 70 6.92 -9.98 -8.38
CA THR A 70 5.98 -8.91 -8.03
C THR A 70 6.35 -7.62 -8.75
N THR A 71 5.34 -6.81 -9.04
CA THR A 71 5.50 -5.44 -9.58
C THR A 71 5.95 -4.44 -8.52
N LEU A 72 6.01 -4.83 -7.23
CA LEU A 72 6.46 -3.98 -6.14
C LEU A 72 7.95 -3.64 -6.25
N ALA A 73 8.28 -2.38 -6.02
CA ALA A 73 9.64 -1.90 -5.89
C ALA A 73 10.06 -1.87 -4.42
N TYR A 74 11.21 -2.45 -4.11
CA TYR A 74 11.77 -2.45 -2.77
C TYR A 74 12.63 -1.23 -2.52
N THR A 75 12.37 -0.56 -1.41
CA THR A 75 13.05 0.68 -1.05
C THR A 75 13.79 0.51 0.27
N LYS A 76 14.92 1.20 0.41
CA LYS A 76 15.65 1.31 1.68
C LYS A 76 15.17 2.48 2.53
N MET A 77 14.42 3.41 1.93
CA MET A 77 13.88 4.57 2.63
C MET A 77 12.68 4.17 3.48
N THR A 78 12.75 4.51 4.77
CA THR A 78 11.63 4.37 5.69
C THR A 78 10.61 5.49 5.44
N ALA A 79 9.35 5.27 5.81
CA ALA A 79 8.32 6.30 5.72
C ALA A 79 8.66 7.57 6.54
N ALA A 80 9.41 7.42 7.64
CA ALA A 80 9.91 8.55 8.41
C ALA A 80 10.96 9.36 7.62
N ALA A 81 11.90 8.69 6.95
CA ALA A 81 12.87 9.37 6.09
C ALA A 81 12.21 10.08 4.90
N VAL A 82 11.16 9.49 4.33
CA VAL A 82 10.35 10.13 3.27
C VAL A 82 9.62 11.36 3.83
N ARG A 83 9.06 11.27 5.05
CA ARG A 83 8.44 12.41 5.73
C ARG A 83 9.43 13.57 5.88
N ASP A 84 10.62 13.29 6.39
CA ASP A 84 11.65 14.32 6.59
C ASP A 84 12.13 14.92 5.27
N ALA A 85 12.22 14.09 4.21
CA ALA A 85 12.56 14.56 2.87
C ALA A 85 11.47 15.49 2.28
N LEU A 86 10.19 15.18 2.51
CA LEU A 86 9.07 16.05 2.10
C LEU A 86 9.09 17.39 2.84
N LEU A 87 9.33 17.37 4.16
CA LEU A 87 9.47 18.59 4.95
C LEU A 87 10.65 19.46 4.45
N LYS A 88 11.78 18.83 4.11
CA LYS A 88 12.94 19.53 3.52
C LYS A 88 12.65 20.11 2.13
N LYS A 89 11.73 19.50 1.37
CA LYS A 89 11.28 20.00 0.06
C LYS A 89 10.32 21.20 0.19
N GLY A 90 9.88 21.53 1.41
CA GLY A 90 9.06 22.71 1.71
C GLY A 90 7.58 22.41 1.95
N TRP A 91 7.19 21.14 2.11
CA TRP A 91 5.81 20.81 2.47
C TRP A 91 5.51 21.20 3.92
N PRO A 92 4.36 21.85 4.20
CA PRO A 92 3.99 22.22 5.55
C PRO A 92 3.62 20.97 6.37
N GLU A 93 3.98 20.97 7.66
CA GLU A 93 3.82 19.81 8.53
C GLU A 93 2.36 19.36 8.67
N GLU A 94 1.41 20.29 8.55
CA GLU A 94 -0.03 20.03 8.61
C GLU A 94 -0.55 19.27 7.37
N GLN A 95 0.13 19.40 6.23
CA GLN A 95 -0.22 18.69 4.99
C GLN A 95 0.51 17.35 4.89
N VAL A 96 1.72 17.26 5.43
CA VAL A 96 2.48 16.00 5.43
C VAL A 96 1.81 14.99 6.36
N SER A 97 1.29 13.92 5.78
CA SER A 97 0.61 12.88 6.52
C SER A 97 1.53 12.22 7.57
N ALA A 98 0.92 11.68 8.63
CA ALA A 98 1.64 10.91 9.64
C ALA A 98 2.41 9.73 9.02
N VAL A 99 3.49 9.30 9.68
CA VAL A 99 4.38 8.22 9.19
C VAL A 99 3.61 6.93 8.86
N ARG A 100 2.60 6.57 9.68
CA ARG A 100 1.76 5.39 9.45
C ARG A 100 0.96 5.51 8.15
N THR A 101 0.40 6.68 7.86
CA THR A 101 -0.35 6.96 6.64
C THR A 101 0.58 7.01 5.43
N LEU A 102 1.75 7.65 5.55
CA LEU A 102 2.78 7.64 4.50
C LEU A 102 3.23 6.22 4.15
N SER A 103 3.30 5.32 5.12
CA SER A 103 3.61 3.91 4.85
C SER A 103 2.53 3.23 3.99
N GLU A 104 1.25 3.59 4.18
CA GLU A 104 0.15 3.07 3.34
C GLU A 104 0.16 3.71 1.96
N ILE A 105 0.43 5.01 1.87
CA ILE A 105 0.58 5.73 0.59
C ILE A 105 1.69 5.05 -0.21
N LEU A 106 2.88 4.85 0.38
CA LEU A 106 3.99 4.16 -0.26
C LEU A 106 3.60 2.75 -0.74
N LEU A 107 2.89 1.97 0.08
CA LEU A 107 2.43 0.64 -0.29
C LEU A 107 1.48 0.68 -1.50
N ARG A 108 0.55 1.65 -1.55
CA ARG A 108 -0.38 1.85 -2.67
C ARG A 108 0.31 2.31 -3.94
N GLN A 109 1.35 3.14 -3.80
CA GLN A 109 2.24 3.56 -4.90
C GLN A 109 3.21 2.45 -5.35
N GLY A 110 3.10 1.24 -4.79
CA GLY A 110 3.90 0.08 -5.19
C GLY A 110 5.27 -0.04 -4.53
N TYR A 111 5.54 0.75 -3.49
CA TYR A 111 6.80 0.71 -2.75
C TYR A 111 6.69 -0.12 -1.48
N ARG A 112 7.68 -0.97 -1.26
CA ARG A 112 7.77 -1.77 -0.03
C ARG A 112 9.13 -1.60 0.63
N LEU A 113 9.13 -1.20 1.90
CA LEU A 113 10.34 -1.14 2.70
C LEU A 113 10.94 -2.55 2.83
N ARG A 114 12.21 -2.69 2.47
CA ARG A 114 12.99 -3.92 2.71
C ARG A 114 14.42 -3.53 3.02
N SER A 115 14.94 -4.10 4.10
CA SER A 115 16.38 -4.11 4.33
C SER A 115 17.03 -4.97 3.24
N VAL A 116 17.82 -4.33 2.37
CA VAL A 116 18.61 -5.06 1.38
C VAL A 116 19.91 -5.46 2.05
N ALA A 117 20.01 -6.71 2.48
CA ALA A 117 21.32 -7.32 2.71
C ALA A 117 22.04 -7.36 1.36
N LYS A 118 23.17 -6.66 1.22
CA LYS A 118 24.05 -6.93 0.07
C LYS A 118 24.37 -8.42 0.11
N THR A 119 24.13 -9.13 -0.99
CA THR A 119 24.54 -10.54 -1.10
C THR A 119 26.00 -10.64 -0.74
N LYS A 120 26.33 -11.37 0.34
CA LYS A 120 27.70 -11.85 0.53
C LYS A 120 27.99 -12.72 -0.68
N VAL A 121 28.83 -12.23 -1.59
CA VAL A 121 29.29 -13.01 -2.74
C VAL A 121 29.91 -14.28 -2.17
N GLN A 122 29.26 -15.43 -2.38
CA GLN A 122 29.87 -16.71 -2.06
C GLN A 122 30.94 -16.96 -3.11
N LYS A 123 32.14 -16.42 -2.87
CA LYS A 123 33.30 -16.74 -3.67
C LYS A 123 33.56 -18.24 -3.49
N LYS A 124 33.74 -18.95 -4.61
CA LYS A 124 34.27 -20.32 -4.57
C LYS A 124 35.58 -20.27 -3.79
N THR A 125 35.71 -21.08 -2.75
CA THR A 125 37.00 -21.31 -2.11
C THR A 125 37.89 -21.95 -3.15
N ASN A 126 38.98 -21.27 -3.52
CA ASN A 126 39.96 -21.83 -4.43
C ASN A 126 40.69 -22.94 -3.66
N GLY A 127 40.16 -24.16 -3.69
CA GLY A 127 40.85 -25.32 -3.14
C GLY A 127 42.24 -25.39 -3.77
N GLN A 128 43.26 -25.69 -2.98
CA GLN A 128 44.61 -25.84 -3.52
C GLN A 128 44.59 -26.87 -4.64
N THR A 129 44.89 -26.43 -5.87
CA THR A 129 45.15 -27.32 -7.00
C THR A 129 46.28 -28.24 -6.60
N ARG A 130 46.01 -29.54 -6.42
CA ARG A 130 47.03 -30.55 -6.15
C ARG A 130 47.87 -30.69 -7.42
N PHE A 131 48.93 -29.92 -7.54
CA PHE A 131 49.97 -30.22 -8.53
C PHE A 131 50.58 -31.56 -8.15
N SER A 132 50.38 -32.57 -9.00
CA SER A 132 51.10 -33.83 -8.89
C SER A 132 52.59 -33.52 -9.02
N LYS A 133 53.38 -33.79 -7.97
CA LYS A 133 54.84 -33.73 -8.07
C LYS A 133 55.26 -34.74 -9.12
N MET A 134 55.77 -34.25 -10.24
CA MET A 134 56.30 -35.09 -11.31
C MET A 134 57.56 -35.75 -10.74
N SER A 135 57.54 -37.09 -10.65
CA SER A 135 58.68 -37.89 -10.23
C SER A 135 59.78 -37.74 -11.27
N MET A 136 60.84 -37.01 -10.95
CA MET A 136 62.08 -37.05 -11.72
C MET A 136 62.73 -38.42 -11.51
N ARG A 137 63.05 -39.10 -12.61
CA ARG A 137 63.63 -40.44 -12.66
C ARG A 137 65.16 -40.36 -12.70
#